data_AF-A0A351FXH4-F1
#
_entry.id   AF-A0A351FXH4-F1
#
_cell.length_a   1.000
_cell.length_b   1.000
_cell.length_c   1.000
_cell.angle_alpha   90.00
_cell.angle_beta   90.00
_cell.angle_gamma   90.00
#
_symmetry.space_group_name_H-M   'P 1'
#
loop_
_entity.id
_entity.type
_entity.pdbx_description
1 polymer ?
#
loop_
_entity_poly.entity_id
_entity_poly.type
_entity_poly.pdbx_seq_one_letter_code
_entity_poly.pdbx_strand_id
1 'polypeptide(L)'
;MREALGTQFSFRQGAIFMRFRQLDSITQLEPGKRLEGQRLLTGEDMYFRDHFPKFPVLPGALTTEAMVQASEWLMRKTDDFEHAGVWLTELKNVKFNGMVRPGQTLSVISEIKKWGDATATFVTKALADGEAVAAARMTLERFHCAERFPERVDADEWMGAMRLRQFEALDPERPGHYPAPTTYYRWVWIDRFDEFVSGKYCKARKTVCLGNEAVDLYAPYFGIYPPSLIIEGFAQAGGILASESSGFMKRVMLAKIGKATYHRIAGGGDTMQFHVELVDVGDDGAMVTATSTIDGEPHVDAELMFAYIPDGVVDSDFLSPQDKAAMCQLWRVYAVGTTEDGERLQRAKLFDTVDRSNPRVPRP
;
A
#
# COMPACT_ATOMS: atom_id res chain seq x y z
N MET A 1 11.56 -8.55 -21.31
CA MET A 1 10.64 -8.14 -20.22
C MET A 1 9.16 -8.08 -20.62
N ARG A 2 8.72 -7.31 -21.65
CA ARG A 2 7.30 -7.33 -22.10
C ARG A 2 6.79 -8.72 -22.54
N GLU A 3 7.67 -9.53 -23.12
CA GLU A 3 7.34 -10.91 -23.54
C GLU A 3 7.50 -11.96 -22.44
N ALA A 4 8.39 -11.74 -21.47
CA ALA A 4 8.68 -12.69 -20.38
C ALA A 4 7.67 -12.62 -19.23
N LEU A 5 7.09 -11.44 -18.98
CA LEU A 5 6.04 -11.24 -17.99
C LEU A 5 4.64 -11.57 -18.51
N GLY A 6 4.50 -12.06 -19.75
CA GLY A 6 3.20 -12.36 -20.35
C GLY A 6 2.20 -11.19 -20.26
N THR A 7 2.68 -9.95 -20.18
CA THR A 7 1.87 -8.80 -19.77
C THR A 7 0.81 -8.49 -20.82
N GLN A 8 -0.36 -9.09 -20.65
CA GLN A 8 -1.62 -8.75 -21.32
C GLN A 8 -2.28 -7.50 -20.70
N PHE A 9 -1.57 -6.73 -19.86
CA PHE A 9 -2.11 -5.56 -19.20
C PHE A 9 -1.44 -4.26 -19.68
N SER A 10 -2.12 -3.54 -20.56
CA SER A 10 -1.99 -2.11 -20.74
C SER A 10 -2.52 -1.41 -19.48
N PHE A 11 -1.66 -1.26 -18.49
CA PHE A 11 -1.91 -0.36 -17.37
C PHE A 11 -1.86 1.08 -17.89
N ARG A 12 -2.98 1.58 -18.45
CA ARG A 12 -3.18 3.00 -18.66
C ARG A 12 -2.99 3.73 -17.32
N GLN A 13 -2.30 4.88 -17.42
CA GLN A 13 -2.10 5.93 -16.41
C GLN A 13 -2.79 5.64 -15.07
N GLY A 14 -2.03 5.14 -14.09
CA GLY A 14 -2.55 5.01 -12.73
C GLY A 14 -2.02 3.89 -11.86
N ALA A 15 -0.74 3.51 -11.97
CA ALA A 15 -0.20 2.55 -11.01
C ALA A 15 0.08 3.26 -9.67
N ILE A 16 -0.43 2.68 -8.59
CA ILE A 16 -0.16 3.01 -7.19
C ILE A 16 1.36 3.11 -7.00
N PHE A 17 1.88 4.32 -6.80
CA PHE A 17 3.29 4.49 -6.45
C PHE A 17 3.50 4.32 -4.95
N MET A 18 4.61 3.68 -4.60
CA MET A 18 5.14 3.69 -3.25
C MET A 18 5.56 5.12 -2.89
N ARG A 19 4.92 5.68 -1.85
CA ARG A 19 5.23 7.03 -1.33
C ARG A 19 6.55 7.09 -0.57
N PHE A 20 7.03 5.96 -0.06
CA PHE A 20 8.22 5.89 0.78
C PHE A 20 9.46 5.55 -0.05
N ARG A 21 10.01 6.57 -0.73
CA ARG A 21 11.29 6.48 -1.46
C ARG A 21 12.35 7.27 -0.70
N GLN A 22 13.56 6.74 -0.62
CA GLN A 22 14.70 7.41 0.01
C GLN A 22 15.83 7.72 -0.99
N LEU A 23 15.54 7.60 -2.30
CA LEU A 23 16.38 8.06 -3.41
C LEU A 23 15.49 8.83 -4.39
N ASP A 24 16.02 9.92 -4.91
CA ASP A 24 15.38 10.74 -5.95
C ASP A 24 15.90 10.38 -7.34
N SER A 25 17.14 9.92 -7.43
CA SER A 25 17.76 9.48 -8.70
C SER A 25 18.85 8.42 -8.46
N ILE A 26 19.12 7.63 -9.50
CA ILE A 26 20.32 6.82 -9.62
C ILE A 26 21.30 7.58 -10.51
N THR A 27 22.52 7.83 -10.02
CA THR A 27 23.53 8.60 -10.77
C THR A 27 24.57 7.71 -11.45
N GLN A 28 24.81 6.51 -10.92
CA GLN A 28 25.66 5.50 -11.55
C GLN A 28 25.09 4.11 -11.30
N LEU A 29 25.16 3.25 -12.30
CA LEU A 29 24.68 1.88 -12.19
C LEU A 29 25.52 0.92 -13.01
N GLU A 30 26.12 -0.04 -12.33
CA GLU A 30 26.81 -1.19 -12.90
C GLU A 30 26.17 -2.46 -12.33
N PRO A 31 25.23 -3.09 -13.06
CA PRO A 31 24.60 -4.33 -12.61
C PRO A 31 25.64 -5.40 -12.27
N GLY A 32 25.44 -6.11 -11.17
CA GLY A 32 26.38 -7.10 -10.63
C GLY A 32 27.56 -6.51 -9.86
N LYS A 33 27.69 -5.18 -9.77
CA LYS A 33 28.83 -4.53 -9.10
C LYS A 33 28.43 -3.43 -8.13
N ARG A 34 27.84 -2.34 -8.63
CA ARG A 34 27.69 -1.09 -7.87
C ARG A 34 26.51 -0.25 -8.33
N LEU A 35 25.89 0.45 -7.38
CA LEU A 35 24.92 1.52 -7.63
C LEU A 35 25.32 2.74 -6.80
N GLU A 36 25.20 3.93 -7.41
CA GLU A 36 25.22 5.21 -6.71
C GLU A 36 23.89 5.93 -6.95
N GLY A 37 23.26 6.36 -5.86
CA GLY A 37 22.02 7.11 -5.88
C GLY A 37 22.12 8.38 -5.06
N GLN A 38 21.20 9.31 -5.31
CA GLN A 38 21.15 10.58 -4.60
C GLN A 38 19.76 10.84 -4.05
N ARG A 39 19.73 11.54 -2.92
CA ARG A 39 18.53 12.14 -2.36
C ARG A 39 18.80 13.58 -1.97
N LEU A 40 17.98 14.49 -2.48
CA LEU A 40 17.95 15.89 -2.09
C LEU A 40 17.06 16.03 -0.86
N LEU A 41 17.67 16.40 0.27
CA LEU A 41 16.93 16.60 1.51
C LEU A 41 16.50 18.06 1.60
N THR A 42 15.23 18.30 1.35
CA THR A 42 14.64 19.62 1.49
C THR A 42 14.31 19.88 2.96
N GLY A 43 14.27 21.15 3.39
CA GLY A 43 13.72 21.49 4.71
C GLY A 43 12.23 21.13 4.87
N GLU A 44 11.56 20.78 3.78
CA GLU A 44 10.15 20.42 3.73
C GLU A 44 9.89 18.92 3.91
N ASP A 45 10.93 18.07 3.91
CA ASP A 45 10.78 16.65 4.23
C ASP A 45 10.13 16.50 5.62
N MET A 46 9.01 15.78 5.68
CA MET A 46 8.17 15.64 6.88
C MET A 46 8.97 15.30 8.15
N TYR A 47 10.02 14.50 8.01
CA TYR A 47 10.84 14.03 9.11
C TYR A 47 11.58 15.16 9.83
N PHE A 48 11.97 16.24 9.14
CA PHE A 48 12.71 17.33 9.78
C PHE A 48 11.84 18.18 10.71
N ARG A 49 10.52 18.17 10.51
CA ARG A 49 9.59 18.91 11.37
C ARG A 49 9.44 18.24 12.74
N ASP A 50 9.48 16.90 12.76
CA ASP A 50 9.14 16.12 13.94
C ASP A 50 10.35 15.42 14.58
N HIS A 51 11.43 15.17 13.83
CA HIS A 51 12.66 14.54 14.34
C HIS A 51 13.63 15.59 14.91
N PHE A 52 13.37 15.94 16.18
CA PHE A 52 14.00 17.01 16.96
C PHE A 52 13.67 18.41 16.42
N PRO A 53 12.52 19.01 16.81
CA PRO A 53 12.05 20.29 16.26
C PRO A 53 13.03 21.46 16.41
N LYS A 54 13.88 21.44 17.44
CA LYS A 54 14.91 22.48 17.68
C LYS A 54 16.28 22.14 17.07
N PHE A 55 16.39 20.99 16.42
CA PHE A 55 17.64 20.46 15.88
C PHE A 55 17.38 19.50 14.72
N PRO A 56 16.83 19.99 13.59
CA PRO A 56 16.41 19.13 12.49
C PRO A 56 17.59 18.33 11.96
N VAL A 57 17.43 17.01 11.92
CA VAL A 57 18.44 16.06 11.45
C VAL A 57 17.75 14.83 10.88
N LEU A 58 18.29 14.26 9.81
CA LEU A 58 17.74 13.05 9.23
C LEU A 58 17.97 11.88 10.20
N PRO A 59 16.92 11.12 10.58
CA PRO A 59 17.09 9.92 11.37
C PRO A 59 18.11 8.94 10.74
N GLY A 60 18.98 8.37 11.57
CA GLY A 60 19.92 7.33 11.11
C GLY A 60 19.20 6.13 10.48
N ALA A 61 17.98 5.83 10.93
CA ALA A 61 17.12 4.81 10.33
C ALA A 61 16.76 5.14 8.86
N LEU A 62 16.46 6.40 8.54
CA LEU A 62 16.14 6.81 7.16
C LEU A 62 17.39 6.86 6.27
N THR A 63 18.55 7.22 6.84
CA THR A 63 19.83 7.09 6.13
C THR A 63 20.13 5.62 5.82
N THR A 64 19.83 4.72 6.76
CA THR A 64 20.00 3.27 6.57
C THR A 64 19.03 2.75 5.51
N GLU A 65 17.77 3.17 5.55
CA GLU A 65 16.77 2.82 4.53
C GLU A 65 17.21 3.28 3.13
N ALA A 66 17.81 4.46 2.98
CA ALA A 66 18.35 4.91 1.69
C ALA A 66 19.43 3.95 1.16
N MET A 67 20.32 3.46 2.04
CA MET A 67 21.31 2.43 1.71
C MET A 67 20.68 1.07 1.36
N VAL A 68 19.60 0.70 2.04
CA VAL A 68 18.83 -0.52 1.75
C VAL A 68 18.18 -0.42 0.37
N GLN A 69 17.42 0.64 0.10
CA GLN A 69 16.75 0.84 -1.20
C GLN A 69 17.77 0.89 -2.36
N ALA A 70 18.91 1.56 -2.18
CA ALA A 70 20.00 1.50 -3.17
C ALA A 70 20.46 0.08 -3.47
N SER A 71 20.63 -0.73 -2.43
CA SER A 71 21.03 -2.14 -2.55
C SER A 71 19.94 -3.00 -3.17
N GLU A 72 18.68 -2.73 -2.86
CA GLU A 72 17.53 -3.39 -3.46
C GLU A 72 17.42 -3.13 -4.97
N TRP A 73 17.63 -1.88 -5.41
CA TRP A 73 17.63 -1.53 -6.83
C TRP A 73 18.80 -2.19 -7.56
N LEU A 74 19.98 -2.21 -6.94
CA LEU A 74 21.13 -2.91 -7.49
C LEU A 74 20.85 -4.41 -7.62
N MET A 75 20.24 -5.04 -6.60
CA MET A 75 19.87 -6.46 -6.62
C MET A 75 18.90 -6.77 -7.75
N ARG A 76 17.78 -6.03 -7.83
CA ARG A 76 16.75 -6.20 -8.86
C ARG A 76 17.29 -5.95 -10.27
N LYS A 77 18.19 -4.97 -10.44
CA LYS A 77 18.77 -4.75 -11.78
C LYS A 77 19.76 -5.86 -12.15
N THR A 78 20.45 -6.44 -11.17
CA THR A 78 21.45 -7.49 -11.41
C THR A 78 20.82 -8.82 -11.86
N ASP A 79 19.62 -9.16 -11.35
CA ASP A 79 18.86 -10.33 -11.79
C ASP A 79 17.76 -10.00 -12.83
N ASP A 80 17.85 -8.83 -13.46
CA ASP A 80 16.90 -8.33 -14.47
C ASP A 80 15.42 -8.37 -14.03
N PHE A 81 15.16 -8.02 -12.77
CA PHE A 81 13.82 -7.98 -12.17
C PHE A 81 13.11 -9.33 -12.16
N GLU A 82 13.84 -10.44 -12.19
CA GLU A 82 13.29 -11.79 -12.05
C GLU A 82 12.48 -11.93 -10.75
N HIS A 83 12.95 -11.31 -9.67
CA HIS A 83 12.30 -11.37 -8.36
C HIS A 83 11.72 -10.01 -7.96
N ALA A 84 10.41 -9.97 -7.73
CA ALA A 84 9.74 -8.78 -7.22
C ALA A 84 10.04 -8.55 -5.73
N GLY A 85 10.07 -9.64 -4.95
CA GLY A 85 10.35 -9.64 -3.52
C GLY A 85 11.84 -9.46 -3.26
N VAL A 86 12.19 -8.41 -2.49
CA VAL A 86 13.52 -8.24 -1.91
C VAL A 86 13.34 -7.85 -0.45
N TRP A 87 14.11 -8.46 0.44
CA TRP A 87 14.01 -8.26 1.88
C TRP A 87 15.37 -8.15 2.55
N LEU A 88 15.49 -7.23 3.51
CA LEU A 88 16.68 -7.08 4.34
C LEU A 88 16.73 -8.18 5.40
N THR A 89 17.68 -9.11 5.30
CA THR A 89 17.86 -10.22 6.24
C THR A 89 18.89 -9.94 7.32
N GLU A 90 19.87 -9.06 7.07
CA GLU A 90 20.92 -8.76 8.04
C GLU A 90 21.48 -7.34 7.87
N LEU A 91 21.70 -6.65 8.99
CA LEU A 91 22.54 -5.46 9.10
C LEU A 91 23.73 -5.74 10.02
N LYS A 92 24.94 -5.45 9.55
CA LYS A 92 26.20 -5.61 10.29
C LYS A 92 27.04 -4.34 10.21
N ASN A 93 27.70 -4.03 11.32
CA ASN A 93 28.66 -2.92 11.42
C ASN A 93 28.10 -1.58 10.94
N VAL A 94 26.84 -1.28 11.29
CA VAL A 94 26.24 0.02 10.99
C VAL A 94 26.96 1.09 11.82
N LYS A 95 27.49 2.11 11.16
CA LYS A 95 28.18 3.25 11.79
C LYS A 95 27.53 4.53 11.33
N PHE A 96 27.30 5.44 12.27
CA PHE A 96 26.86 6.81 12.03
C PHE A 96 28.01 7.73 12.47
N ASN A 97 28.70 8.32 11.49
CA ASN A 97 29.90 9.14 11.71
C ASN A 97 29.60 10.64 11.61
N GLY A 98 28.39 11.01 11.21
CA GLY A 98 27.97 12.40 11.04
C GLY A 98 26.45 12.53 11.01
N MET A 99 25.99 13.78 10.96
CA MET A 99 24.58 14.14 10.89
C MET A 99 24.26 14.66 9.50
N VAL A 100 23.04 14.41 9.03
CA VAL A 100 22.54 14.95 7.75
C VAL A 100 21.47 15.98 8.05
N ARG A 101 21.64 17.19 7.50
CA ARG A 101 20.79 18.36 7.75
C ARG A 101 19.90 18.70 6.55
N PRO A 102 18.83 19.47 6.78
CA PRO A 102 18.10 20.12 5.69
C PRO A 102 19.03 20.87 4.73
N GLY A 103 18.77 20.75 3.43
CA GLY A 103 19.53 21.40 2.37
C GLY A 103 20.74 20.61 1.87
N GLN A 104 21.14 19.53 2.57
CA GLN A 104 22.25 18.68 2.14
C GLN A 104 21.81 17.64 1.11
N THR A 105 22.72 17.23 0.25
CA THR A 105 22.52 16.09 -0.65
C THR A 105 23.09 14.84 -0.03
N LEU A 106 22.26 13.80 0.11
CA LEU A 106 22.68 12.47 0.54
C LEU A 106 23.04 11.63 -0.68
N SER A 107 24.32 11.36 -0.88
CA SER A 107 24.81 10.38 -1.85
C SER A 107 24.93 9.01 -1.18
N VAL A 108 24.38 7.98 -1.83
CA VAL A 108 24.37 6.61 -1.33
C VAL A 108 25.07 5.70 -2.33
N ILE A 109 26.10 5.01 -1.85
CA ILE A 109 26.86 4.02 -2.63
C ILE A 109 26.55 2.64 -2.07
N SER A 110 26.19 1.71 -2.96
CA SER A 110 26.03 0.29 -2.64
C SER A 110 26.88 -0.57 -3.58
N GLU A 111 27.66 -1.47 -3.03
CA GLU A 111 28.55 -2.37 -3.77
C GLU A 111 28.27 -3.82 -3.38
N ILE A 112 28.09 -4.72 -4.36
CA ILE A 112 27.94 -6.15 -4.13
C ILE A 112 29.28 -6.70 -3.64
N LYS A 113 29.27 -7.23 -2.42
CA LYS A 113 30.42 -7.93 -1.83
C LYS A 113 30.37 -9.43 -2.09
N LYS A 114 29.18 -10.02 -2.05
CA LYS A 114 28.96 -11.45 -2.28
C LYS A 114 27.62 -11.64 -2.96
N TRP A 115 27.61 -12.43 -4.02
CA TRP A 115 26.39 -12.90 -4.67
C TRP A 115 26.16 -14.38 -4.32
N GLY A 116 24.92 -14.76 -4.14
CA GLY A 116 24.48 -16.13 -3.93
C GLY A 116 23.12 -16.36 -4.60
N ASP A 117 22.59 -17.56 -4.44
CA ASP A 117 21.40 -18.01 -5.18
C ASP A 117 20.14 -17.21 -4.85
N ALA A 118 19.84 -17.05 -3.56
CA ALA A 118 18.71 -16.24 -3.08
C ALA A 118 19.17 -14.97 -2.33
N THR A 119 20.45 -14.87 -1.94
CA THR A 119 20.93 -13.78 -1.09
C THR A 119 22.14 -13.06 -1.68
N ALA A 120 22.26 -11.76 -1.45
CA ALA A 120 23.45 -10.98 -1.75
C ALA A 120 23.87 -10.11 -0.55
N THR A 121 25.17 -9.99 -0.32
CA THR A 121 25.74 -9.10 0.69
C THR A 121 26.29 -7.85 0.02
N PHE A 122 25.96 -6.70 0.58
CA PHE A 122 26.35 -5.37 0.11
C PHE A 122 27.23 -4.66 1.14
N VAL A 123 28.16 -3.84 0.66
CA VAL A 123 28.86 -2.84 1.46
C VAL A 123 28.35 -1.48 1.02
N THR A 124 27.86 -0.69 1.96
CA THR A 124 27.22 0.59 1.66
C THR A 124 27.88 1.73 2.41
N LYS A 125 27.85 2.91 1.78
CA LYS A 125 28.29 4.18 2.36
C LYS A 125 27.28 5.25 2.02
N ALA A 126 27.03 6.15 2.96
CA ALA A 126 26.25 7.36 2.73
C ALA A 126 27.13 8.58 3.02
N LEU A 127 27.05 9.57 2.14
CA LEU A 127 27.81 10.82 2.21
C LEU A 127 26.84 12.00 2.18
N ALA A 128 26.99 12.95 3.09
CA ALA A 128 26.29 14.23 3.04
C ALA A 128 27.25 15.27 2.45
N ASP A 129 26.91 15.82 1.29
CA ASP A 129 27.74 16.78 0.55
C ASP A 129 29.22 16.33 0.38
N GLY A 130 29.42 15.01 0.21
CA GLY A 130 30.74 14.40 0.05
C GLY A 130 31.44 13.96 1.34
N GLU A 131 30.91 14.28 2.52
CA GLU A 131 31.44 13.81 3.80
C GLU A 131 30.77 12.51 4.27
N ALA A 132 31.54 11.51 4.69
CA ALA A 132 30.99 10.22 5.10
C ALA A 132 30.18 10.31 6.40
N VAL A 133 28.87 10.10 6.32
CA VAL A 133 27.93 10.20 7.46
C VAL A 133 27.47 8.83 7.96
N ALA A 134 27.40 7.82 7.09
CA ALA A 134 27.04 6.47 7.50
C ALA A 134 27.73 5.38 6.66
N ALA A 135 27.86 4.19 7.22
CA ALA A 135 28.29 3.00 6.50
C ALA A 135 27.66 1.75 7.11
N ALA A 136 27.41 0.73 6.29
CA ALA A 136 26.88 -0.55 6.75
C ALA A 136 27.35 -1.70 5.85
N ARG A 137 27.25 -2.92 6.38
CA ARG A 137 27.19 -4.14 5.58
C ARG A 137 25.80 -4.71 5.73
N MET A 138 25.16 -5.06 4.63
CA MET A 138 23.80 -5.61 4.67
C MET A 138 23.68 -6.85 3.81
N THR A 139 22.81 -7.78 4.19
CA THR A 139 22.44 -8.92 3.35
C THR A 139 20.98 -8.79 2.98
N LEU A 140 20.70 -8.88 1.68
CA LEU A 140 19.34 -8.92 1.14
C LEU A 140 19.05 -10.32 0.61
N GLU A 141 17.79 -10.72 0.70
CA GLU A 141 17.21 -11.92 0.11
C GLU A 141 16.26 -11.51 -1.01
N ARG A 142 16.28 -12.21 -2.14
CA ARG A 142 15.28 -12.12 -3.21
C ARG A 142 14.41 -13.37 -3.22
N PHE A 143 13.13 -13.22 -3.53
CA PHE A 143 12.17 -14.32 -3.52
C PHE A 143 10.96 -14.02 -4.40
N HIS A 144 10.30 -15.06 -4.89
CA HIS A 144 8.96 -14.94 -5.44
C HIS A 144 7.94 -14.76 -4.31
N CYS A 145 7.12 -13.74 -4.44
CA CYS A 145 6.17 -13.30 -3.42
C CYS A 145 5.12 -14.38 -3.15
N ALA A 146 4.64 -15.07 -4.19
CA ALA A 146 3.69 -16.16 -4.07
C ALA A 146 4.26 -17.38 -3.34
N GLU A 147 5.58 -17.62 -3.40
CA GLU A 147 6.22 -18.71 -2.65
C GLU A 147 6.24 -18.43 -1.14
N ARG A 148 6.49 -17.16 -0.77
CA ARG A 148 6.53 -16.73 0.64
C ARG A 148 5.16 -16.42 1.22
N PHE A 149 4.25 -15.92 0.39
CA PHE A 149 2.89 -15.52 0.75
C PHE A 149 1.88 -16.16 -0.22
N PRO A 150 1.58 -17.47 -0.07
CA PRO A 150 0.71 -18.19 -0.99
C PRO A 150 -0.71 -17.63 -1.11
N GLU A 151 -1.17 -16.87 -0.12
CA GLU A 151 -2.44 -16.16 -0.14
C GLU A 151 -2.45 -14.93 -1.06
N ARG A 152 -1.29 -14.55 -1.62
CA ARG A 152 -1.08 -13.41 -2.51
C ARG A 152 -0.63 -13.86 -3.90
N VAL A 153 -1.43 -14.72 -4.53
CA VAL A 153 -1.12 -15.47 -5.77
C VAL A 153 -0.54 -14.61 -6.91
N ASP A 154 -0.91 -13.32 -7.01
CA ASP A 154 -0.45 -12.42 -8.09
C ASP A 154 0.47 -11.29 -7.60
N ALA A 155 1.03 -11.42 -6.40
CA ALA A 155 1.90 -10.41 -5.83
C ALA A 155 3.16 -10.18 -6.68
N ASP A 156 3.70 -11.22 -7.32
CA ASP A 156 4.89 -11.11 -8.17
C ASP A 156 4.65 -10.27 -9.41
N GLU A 157 3.55 -10.49 -10.13
CA GLU A 157 3.22 -9.70 -11.33
C GLU A 157 3.01 -8.24 -10.95
N TRP A 158 2.16 -7.98 -9.94
CA TRP A 158 1.81 -6.63 -9.55
C TRP A 158 2.98 -5.86 -8.95
N MET A 159 3.70 -6.47 -8.00
CA MET A 159 4.88 -5.83 -7.42
C MET A 159 6.00 -5.71 -8.43
N GLY A 160 6.23 -6.71 -9.29
CA GLY A 160 7.26 -6.66 -10.33
C GLY A 160 7.04 -5.49 -11.29
N ALA A 161 5.82 -5.33 -11.82
CA ALA A 161 5.46 -4.22 -12.68
C ALA A 161 5.60 -2.86 -11.97
N MET A 162 5.17 -2.78 -10.70
CA MET A 162 5.31 -1.57 -9.88
C MET A 162 6.79 -1.21 -9.64
N ARG A 163 7.63 -2.20 -9.29
CA ARG A 163 9.06 -2.00 -9.02
C ARG A 163 9.82 -1.59 -10.28
N LEU A 164 9.50 -2.18 -11.43
CA LEU A 164 10.09 -1.76 -12.70
C LEU A 164 9.80 -0.27 -12.97
N ARG A 165 8.54 0.16 -12.90
CA ARG A 165 8.17 1.56 -13.13
C ARG A 165 8.86 2.52 -12.16
N GLN A 166 8.99 2.11 -10.90
CA GLN A 166 9.71 2.91 -9.89
C GLN A 166 11.19 3.06 -10.25
N PHE A 167 11.83 1.98 -10.69
CA PHE A 167 13.21 2.02 -11.15
C PHE A 167 13.35 2.92 -12.39
N GLU A 168 12.47 2.78 -13.38
CA GLU A 168 12.49 3.64 -14.59
C GLU A 168 12.27 5.13 -14.23
N ALA A 169 11.66 5.45 -13.08
CA ALA A 169 11.50 6.81 -12.57
C ALA A 169 12.74 7.37 -11.84
N LEU A 170 13.69 6.50 -11.51
CA LEU A 170 14.99 6.87 -10.93
C LEU A 170 16.11 6.87 -11.99
N ASP A 171 15.82 6.32 -13.17
CA ASP A 171 16.78 6.11 -14.26
C ASP A 171 17.22 7.44 -14.90
N PRO A 172 18.52 7.76 -14.89
CA PRO A 172 19.05 9.01 -15.43
C PRO A 172 18.88 9.13 -16.96
N GLU A 173 18.72 8.02 -17.69
CA GLU A 173 18.56 8.02 -19.15
C GLU A 173 17.10 8.19 -19.61
N ARG A 174 16.14 8.14 -18.69
CA ARG A 174 14.72 8.36 -18.96
C ARG A 174 14.13 9.39 -18.00
N PRO A 175 14.47 10.69 -18.14
CA PRO A 175 13.82 11.77 -17.40
C PRO A 175 12.39 11.97 -17.92
N GLY A 176 11.49 11.06 -17.56
CA GLY A 176 10.10 11.05 -17.97
C GLY A 176 9.19 11.56 -16.86
N HIS A 177 8.25 12.42 -17.21
CA HIS A 177 7.12 12.79 -16.36
C HIS A 177 6.26 11.53 -16.15
N TYR A 178 6.52 10.78 -15.08
CA TYR A 178 5.61 9.73 -14.66
C TYR A 178 4.34 10.41 -14.18
N PRO A 179 3.16 10.05 -14.73
CA PRO A 179 1.91 10.65 -14.30
C PRO A 179 1.81 10.49 -12.78
N ALA A 180 1.44 11.56 -12.10
CA ALA A 180 1.17 11.52 -10.68
C ALA A 180 0.24 10.32 -10.39
N PRO A 181 0.47 9.58 -9.29
CA PRO A 181 -0.39 8.48 -8.89
C PRO A 181 -1.86 8.91 -8.99
N THR A 182 -2.65 8.20 -9.81
CA THR A 182 -4.07 8.53 -9.98
C THR A 182 -4.87 8.08 -8.77
N THR A 183 -4.33 7.17 -7.96
CA THR A 183 -5.02 6.58 -6.83
C THR A 183 -4.10 6.57 -5.61
N TYR A 184 -4.35 7.50 -4.69
CA TYR A 184 -3.68 7.59 -3.41
C TYR A 184 -4.58 7.02 -2.32
N TYR A 185 -4.34 5.78 -1.90
CA TYR A 185 -5.02 5.19 -0.74
C TYR A 185 -4.42 5.68 0.59
N ARG A 186 -4.47 7.01 0.82
CA ARG A 186 -4.08 7.61 2.11
C ARG A 186 -5.14 7.39 3.19
N TRP A 187 -6.41 7.31 2.77
CA TRP A 187 -7.57 7.28 3.66
C TRP A 187 -8.14 5.87 3.74
N VAL A 188 -7.39 4.99 4.42
CA VAL A 188 -7.74 3.58 4.61
C VAL A 188 -8.14 3.35 6.07
N TRP A 189 -9.41 3.01 6.27
CA TRP A 189 -10.05 2.97 7.59
C TRP A 189 -10.40 1.56 8.05
N ILE A 190 -10.06 0.56 7.25
CA ILE A 190 -9.92 -0.84 7.63
C ILE A 190 -8.52 -1.33 7.29
N ASP A 191 -7.91 -2.13 8.16
CA ASP A 191 -6.58 -2.68 7.91
C ASP A 191 -6.67 -3.96 7.05
N ARG A 192 -7.69 -4.80 7.30
CA ARG A 192 -8.01 -6.00 6.53
C ARG A 192 -9.38 -6.58 6.88
N PHE A 193 -9.87 -7.46 6.01
CA PHE A 193 -10.95 -8.39 6.34
C PHE A 193 -10.39 -9.64 7.04
N ASP A 194 -11.17 -10.12 8.00
CA ASP A 194 -10.94 -11.35 8.74
C ASP A 194 -11.87 -12.47 8.27
N GLU A 195 -13.06 -12.09 7.81
CA GLU A 195 -14.07 -12.98 7.26
C GLU A 195 -14.89 -12.18 6.25
N PHE A 196 -15.29 -12.82 5.16
CA PHE A 196 -16.09 -12.19 4.13
C PHE A 196 -17.02 -13.24 3.50
N VAL A 197 -18.33 -13.08 3.69
CA VAL A 197 -19.36 -13.96 3.12
C VAL A 197 -20.17 -13.14 2.13
N SER A 198 -19.97 -13.46 0.85
CA SER A 198 -20.61 -12.78 -0.28
C SER A 198 -22.11 -12.68 -0.08
N GLY A 199 -22.65 -11.48 -0.31
CA GLY A 199 -24.09 -11.22 -0.19
C GLY A 199 -24.66 -11.25 1.22
N LYS A 200 -23.84 -11.47 2.27
CA LYS A 200 -24.36 -11.67 3.63
C LYS A 200 -23.70 -10.77 4.68
N TYR A 201 -22.40 -10.95 4.96
CA TYR A 201 -21.71 -10.13 5.95
C TYR A 201 -20.20 -10.14 5.73
N CYS A 202 -19.52 -9.20 6.37
CA CYS A 202 -18.07 -9.20 6.49
C CYS A 202 -17.62 -8.80 7.88
N LYS A 203 -16.46 -9.31 8.28
CA LYS A 203 -15.74 -8.86 9.47
C LYS A 203 -14.43 -8.24 9.06
N ALA A 204 -14.15 -7.06 9.57
CA ALA A 204 -12.93 -6.32 9.30
C ALA A 204 -12.32 -5.85 10.62
N ARG A 205 -11.08 -5.37 10.58
CA ARG A 205 -10.45 -4.77 11.76
C ARG A 205 -9.74 -3.47 11.43
N LYS A 206 -9.66 -2.59 12.43
CA LYS A 206 -8.83 -1.38 12.41
C LYS A 206 -8.10 -1.23 13.73
N THR A 207 -6.78 -1.16 13.67
CA THR A 207 -5.91 -0.89 14.81
C THR A 207 -5.59 0.60 14.85
N VAL A 208 -5.79 1.23 16.00
CA VAL A 208 -5.50 2.64 16.20
C VAL A 208 -4.00 2.80 16.42
N CYS A 209 -3.28 3.19 15.37
CA CYS A 209 -1.88 3.60 15.48
C CYS A 209 -1.77 5.08 15.83
N LEU A 210 -0.95 5.44 16.81
CA LEU A 210 -0.67 6.84 17.16
C LEU A 210 -0.01 7.61 16.02
N GLY A 211 0.72 6.92 15.13
CA GLY A 211 1.30 7.52 13.93
C GLY A 211 0.33 7.72 12.78
N ASN A 212 -0.96 7.37 12.92
CA ASN A 212 -1.96 7.73 11.93
C ASN A 212 -2.21 9.24 12.01
N GLU A 213 -2.09 9.94 10.89
CA GLU A 213 -2.33 11.40 10.80
C GLU A 213 -3.67 11.83 11.41
N ALA A 214 -4.71 11.02 11.20
CA ALA A 214 -6.04 11.31 11.74
C ALA A 214 -6.16 11.09 13.26
N VAL A 215 -5.21 10.41 13.90
CA VAL A 215 -5.18 10.21 15.36
C VAL A 215 -4.27 11.27 15.99
N ASP A 216 -3.06 11.42 15.45
CA ASP A 216 -2.04 12.34 15.94
C ASP A 216 -2.54 13.80 15.97
N LEU A 217 -3.22 14.24 14.92
CA LEU A 217 -3.65 15.64 14.77
C LEU A 217 -5.05 15.93 15.30
N TYR A 218 -5.87 14.90 15.57
CA TYR A 218 -7.28 15.11 15.90
C TYR A 218 -7.50 15.54 17.35
N ALA A 219 -6.90 14.80 18.29
CA ALA A 219 -6.95 15.10 19.71
C ALA A 219 -5.54 14.94 20.29
N PRO A 220 -4.66 15.94 20.09
CA PRO A 220 -3.30 15.90 20.61
C PRO A 220 -3.29 15.55 22.10
N TYR A 221 -2.33 14.75 22.53
CA TYR A 221 -2.17 14.20 23.90
C TYR A 221 -3.16 13.09 24.31
N PHE A 222 -4.29 12.92 23.62
CA PHE A 222 -5.26 11.86 23.95
C PHE A 222 -5.17 10.66 23.01
N GLY A 223 -4.66 10.83 21.79
CA GLY A 223 -4.48 9.73 20.84
C GLY A 223 -5.79 9.04 20.45
N ILE A 224 -6.86 9.84 20.33
CA ILE A 224 -8.22 9.36 20.05
C ILE A 224 -8.41 9.20 18.55
N TYR A 225 -8.98 8.06 18.17
CA TYR A 225 -9.44 7.85 16.80
C TYR A 225 -10.75 8.63 16.56
N PRO A 226 -10.84 9.43 15.49
CA PRO A 226 -12.03 10.26 15.25
C PRO A 226 -13.29 9.40 15.08
N PRO A 227 -14.39 9.68 15.83
CA PRO A 227 -15.59 8.86 15.77
C PRO A 227 -16.20 8.76 14.36
N SER A 228 -16.18 9.85 13.59
CA SER A 228 -16.68 9.87 12.22
C SER A 228 -15.91 8.93 11.28
N LEU A 229 -14.63 8.67 11.55
CA LEU A 229 -13.80 7.80 10.73
C LEU A 229 -14.02 6.31 11.04
N ILE A 230 -14.71 6.00 12.15
CA ILE A 230 -15.23 4.66 12.41
C ILE A 230 -16.37 4.37 11.43
N ILE A 231 -17.25 5.34 11.20
CA ILE A 231 -18.34 5.22 10.22
C ILE A 231 -17.79 5.08 8.81
N GLU A 232 -16.74 5.81 8.46
CA GLU A 232 -16.06 5.61 7.19
C GLU A 232 -15.43 4.21 7.09
N GLY A 233 -14.90 3.65 8.19
CA GLY A 233 -14.48 2.25 8.25
C GLY A 233 -15.61 1.26 7.97
N PHE A 234 -16.79 1.48 8.54
CA PHE A 234 -18.00 0.72 8.19
C PHE A 234 -18.41 0.93 6.74
N ALA A 235 -18.32 2.15 6.21
CA ALA A 235 -18.66 2.46 4.83
C ALA A 235 -17.72 1.74 3.84
N GLN A 236 -16.42 1.64 4.14
CA GLN A 236 -15.47 0.88 3.34
C GLN A 236 -15.76 -0.62 3.37
N ALA A 237 -16.00 -1.18 4.56
CA ALA A 237 -16.33 -2.60 4.70
C ALA A 237 -17.66 -2.96 4.01
N GLY A 238 -18.73 -2.20 4.30
CA GLY A 238 -20.06 -2.38 3.71
C GLY A 238 -20.11 -2.05 2.23
N GLY A 239 -19.35 -1.06 1.77
CA GLY A 239 -19.29 -0.68 0.36
C GLY A 239 -18.62 -1.74 -0.51
N ILE A 240 -17.58 -2.41 0.00
CA ILE A 240 -16.99 -3.58 -0.66
C ILE A 240 -17.97 -4.75 -0.67
N LEU A 241 -18.66 -5.02 0.45
CA LEU A 241 -19.67 -6.08 0.54
C LEU A 241 -20.82 -5.86 -0.46
N ALA A 242 -21.37 -4.65 -0.53
CA ALA A 242 -22.43 -4.27 -1.46
C ALA A 242 -21.94 -4.23 -2.93
N SER A 243 -20.68 -3.86 -3.16
CA SER A 243 -20.11 -3.92 -4.51
C SER A 243 -19.98 -5.37 -4.97
N GLU A 244 -19.43 -6.23 -4.13
CA GLU A 244 -19.18 -7.64 -4.44
C GLU A 244 -20.48 -8.42 -4.67
N SER A 245 -21.57 -8.13 -3.94
CA SER A 245 -22.87 -8.77 -4.15
C SER A 245 -23.46 -8.56 -5.56
N SER A 246 -22.97 -7.53 -6.28
CA SER A 246 -23.31 -7.26 -7.68
C SER A 246 -22.21 -7.65 -8.67
N GLY A 247 -21.21 -8.42 -8.23
CA GLY A 247 -20.01 -8.74 -9.03
C GLY A 247 -19.17 -7.51 -9.37
N PHE A 248 -19.20 -6.47 -8.52
CA PHE A 248 -18.57 -5.16 -8.74
C PHE A 248 -19.06 -4.38 -9.97
N MET A 249 -20.20 -4.77 -10.54
CA MET A 249 -20.75 -4.17 -11.76
C MET A 249 -21.46 -2.83 -11.50
N LYS A 250 -21.90 -2.59 -10.26
CA LYS A 250 -22.59 -1.35 -9.86
C LYS A 250 -21.61 -0.32 -9.29
N ARG A 251 -21.91 0.97 -9.49
CA ARG A 251 -21.22 2.09 -8.83
C ARG A 251 -21.84 2.30 -7.45
N VAL A 252 -21.16 1.85 -6.42
CA VAL A 252 -21.64 1.91 -5.04
C VAL A 252 -21.14 3.19 -4.37
N MET A 253 -22.04 3.97 -3.77
CA MET A 253 -21.70 5.16 -3.00
C MET A 253 -22.50 5.18 -1.70
N LEU A 254 -21.89 5.59 -0.59
CA LEU A 254 -22.62 5.82 0.66
C LEU A 254 -23.63 6.95 0.45
N ALA A 255 -24.91 6.66 0.62
CA ALA A 255 -26.00 7.59 0.41
C ALA A 255 -26.55 8.18 1.72
N LYS A 256 -26.62 7.36 2.77
CA LYS A 256 -27.21 7.76 4.05
C LYS A 256 -26.59 7.00 5.22
N ILE A 257 -26.40 7.71 6.33
CA ILE A 257 -26.21 7.12 7.66
C ILE A 257 -27.55 7.27 8.38
N GLY A 258 -28.22 6.16 8.68
CA GLY A 258 -29.53 6.15 9.35
C GLY A 258 -29.42 6.55 10.81
N LYS A 259 -28.59 5.79 11.55
CA LYS A 259 -28.26 6.02 12.95
C LYS A 259 -26.82 5.58 13.20
N ALA A 260 -26.14 6.24 14.13
CA ALA A 260 -24.88 5.78 14.71
C ALA A 260 -24.90 6.03 16.22
N THR A 261 -24.51 5.06 17.03
CA THR A 261 -24.43 5.17 18.50
C THR A 261 -23.04 4.74 18.95
N TYR A 262 -22.37 5.59 19.74
CA TYR A 262 -21.01 5.38 20.21
C TYR A 262 -21.04 5.11 21.71
N HIS A 263 -20.51 3.96 22.12
CA HIS A 263 -20.55 3.49 23.51
C HIS A 263 -19.24 3.73 24.25
N ARG A 264 -18.12 3.85 23.51
CA ARG A 264 -16.79 4.13 24.05
C ARG A 264 -15.90 4.83 23.03
N ILE A 265 -14.75 5.28 23.51
CA ILE A 265 -13.71 5.94 22.72
C ILE A 265 -12.69 4.88 22.30
N ALA A 266 -12.23 4.95 21.04
CA ALA A 266 -11.08 4.19 20.56
C ALA A 266 -9.81 5.04 20.70
N GLY A 267 -8.83 4.55 21.44
CA GLY A 267 -7.54 5.19 21.68
C GLY A 267 -6.37 4.43 21.06
N GLY A 268 -5.18 5.02 21.10
CA GLY A 268 -3.94 4.41 20.59
C GLY A 268 -3.69 3.02 21.16
N GLY A 269 -3.52 2.03 20.27
CA GLY A 269 -3.32 0.62 20.60
C GLY A 269 -4.58 -0.24 20.49
N ASP A 270 -5.77 0.37 20.54
CA ASP A 270 -7.03 -0.38 20.45
C ASP A 270 -7.18 -1.03 19.08
N THR A 271 -7.78 -2.24 19.07
CA THR A 271 -8.21 -2.89 17.83
C THR A 271 -9.73 -2.92 17.78
N MET A 272 -10.29 -2.12 16.88
CA MET A 272 -11.71 -2.13 16.58
C MET A 272 -12.02 -3.29 15.63
N GLN A 273 -12.88 -4.20 16.05
CA GLN A 273 -13.36 -5.33 15.25
C GLN A 273 -14.73 -4.97 14.70
N PHE A 274 -14.84 -4.86 13.38
CA PHE A 274 -16.08 -4.51 12.69
C PHE A 274 -16.83 -5.76 12.28
N HIS A 275 -18.15 -5.72 12.38
CA HIS A 275 -19.06 -6.67 11.77
C HIS A 275 -20.11 -5.88 10.98
N VAL A 276 -20.14 -6.07 9.66
CA VAL A 276 -21.10 -5.42 8.76
C VAL A 276 -21.96 -6.49 8.09
N GLU A 277 -23.27 -6.40 8.25
CA GLU A 277 -24.25 -7.32 7.68
C GLU A 277 -25.05 -6.62 6.58
N LEU A 278 -25.23 -7.30 5.45
CA LEU A 278 -26.07 -6.87 4.35
C LEU A 278 -27.51 -7.23 4.67
N VAL A 279 -28.33 -6.21 4.92
CA VAL A 279 -29.72 -6.39 5.36
C VAL A 279 -30.66 -6.50 4.18
N ASP A 280 -30.45 -5.66 3.17
CA ASP A 280 -31.28 -5.61 1.98
C ASP A 280 -30.46 -5.19 0.76
N VAL A 281 -30.82 -5.73 -0.40
CA VAL A 281 -30.23 -5.40 -1.69
C VAL A 281 -31.37 -5.23 -2.69
N GLY A 282 -31.57 -3.98 -3.11
CA GLY A 282 -32.54 -3.64 -4.14
C GLY A 282 -31.89 -3.29 -5.48
N ASP A 283 -32.72 -2.83 -6.41
CA ASP A 283 -32.26 -2.38 -7.72
C ASP A 283 -31.43 -1.10 -7.62
N ASP A 284 -31.81 -0.20 -6.70
CA ASP A 284 -31.26 1.15 -6.54
C ASP A 284 -30.21 1.29 -5.42
N GLY A 285 -29.99 0.26 -4.60
CA GLY A 285 -29.06 0.35 -3.49
C GLY A 285 -28.98 -0.88 -2.59
N ALA A 286 -28.24 -0.74 -1.50
CA ALA A 286 -28.11 -1.75 -0.46
C ALA A 286 -28.15 -1.11 0.93
N MET A 287 -28.71 -1.82 1.89
CA MET A 287 -28.71 -1.44 3.31
C MET A 287 -27.79 -2.38 4.09
N VAL A 288 -27.01 -1.82 5.00
CA VAL A 288 -26.20 -2.59 5.94
C VAL A 288 -26.43 -2.13 7.38
N THR A 289 -26.36 -3.08 8.31
CA THR A 289 -26.11 -2.82 9.73
C THR A 289 -24.63 -3.04 10.00
N ALA A 290 -24.05 -2.22 10.87
CA ALA A 290 -22.64 -2.29 11.20
C ALA A 290 -22.46 -2.16 12.71
N THR A 291 -21.63 -3.02 13.29
CA THR A 291 -21.24 -2.94 14.70
C THR A 291 -19.73 -2.99 14.81
N SER A 292 -19.20 -2.49 15.91
CA SER A 292 -17.82 -2.69 16.28
C SER A 292 -17.65 -3.02 17.76
N THR A 293 -16.60 -3.76 18.07
CA THR A 293 -16.15 -4.05 19.43
C THR A 293 -14.68 -3.68 19.63
N ILE A 294 -14.30 -3.43 20.89
CA ILE A 294 -12.90 -3.32 21.34
C ILE A 294 -12.76 -4.23 22.55
N ASP A 295 -11.81 -5.17 22.49
CA ASP A 295 -11.62 -6.22 23.51
C ASP A 295 -12.88 -7.02 23.83
N GLY A 296 -13.73 -7.24 22.81
CA GLY A 296 -14.99 -7.98 22.93
C GLY A 296 -16.17 -7.15 23.45
N GLU A 297 -15.94 -5.93 23.94
CA GLU A 297 -16.99 -5.05 24.45
C GLU A 297 -17.58 -4.17 23.35
N PRO A 298 -18.89 -3.84 23.40
CA PRO A 298 -19.54 -2.96 22.44
C PRO A 298 -18.84 -1.60 22.29
N HIS A 299 -18.68 -1.16 21.04
CA HIS A 299 -18.01 0.09 20.72
C HIS A 299 -18.91 1.05 19.92
N VAL A 300 -19.32 0.68 18.71
CA VAL A 300 -20.20 1.52 17.86
C VAL A 300 -21.21 0.66 17.14
N ASP A 301 -22.46 1.08 17.08
CA ASP A 301 -23.49 0.53 16.19
C ASP A 301 -23.90 1.58 15.16
N ALA A 302 -24.15 1.16 13.92
CA ALA A 302 -24.58 2.03 12.85
C ALA A 302 -25.48 1.32 11.80
N GLU A 303 -26.27 2.12 11.09
CA GLU A 303 -27.05 1.70 9.92
C GLU A 303 -26.63 2.57 8.74
N LEU A 304 -26.23 1.96 7.62
CA LEU A 304 -25.77 2.66 6.43
C LEU A 304 -26.53 2.19 5.19
N MET A 305 -26.89 3.13 4.33
CA MET A 305 -27.48 2.86 3.01
C MET A 305 -26.51 3.29 1.92
N PHE A 306 -26.28 2.40 0.96
CA PHE A 306 -25.55 2.67 -0.25
C PHE A 306 -26.52 2.82 -1.42
N ALA A 307 -26.24 3.79 -2.31
CA ALA A 307 -26.93 3.94 -3.57
C ALA A 307 -26.10 3.31 -4.70
N TYR A 308 -26.81 2.74 -5.67
CA TYR A 308 -26.24 2.30 -6.94
C TYR A 308 -26.42 3.41 -7.96
N ILE A 309 -25.31 4.03 -8.35
CA ILE A 309 -25.31 5.19 -9.25
C ILE A 309 -25.46 4.70 -10.70
N PRO A 310 -26.51 5.13 -11.43
CA PRO A 310 -26.70 4.78 -12.83
C PRO A 310 -25.60 5.32 -13.76
N ASP A 311 -25.56 4.74 -14.95
CA ASP A 311 -24.71 5.20 -16.04
C ASP A 311 -25.12 6.63 -16.47
N GLY A 312 -24.14 7.45 -16.87
CA GLY A 312 -24.38 8.82 -17.33
C GLY A 312 -24.60 9.86 -16.23
N VAL A 313 -24.72 9.48 -14.96
CA VAL A 313 -24.78 10.43 -13.83
C VAL A 313 -23.40 10.98 -13.46
N VAL A 314 -22.36 10.16 -13.61
CA VAL A 314 -20.96 10.56 -13.41
C VAL A 314 -20.11 10.15 -14.62
N ASP A 315 -19.19 11.04 -15.00
CA ASP A 315 -18.37 10.96 -16.22
C ASP A 315 -17.41 9.76 -16.23
N SER A 316 -17.06 9.21 -15.06
CA SER A 316 -16.16 8.07 -14.91
C SER A 316 -16.49 7.23 -13.67
N ASP A 317 -15.96 6.02 -13.61
CA ASP A 317 -16.07 5.19 -12.40
C ASP A 317 -15.24 5.81 -11.26
N PHE A 318 -15.75 5.75 -10.03
CA PHE A 318 -15.05 6.28 -8.85
C PHE A 318 -13.69 5.58 -8.60
N LEU A 319 -13.59 4.32 -9.01
CA LEU A 319 -12.43 3.46 -8.87
C LEU A 319 -12.33 2.57 -10.11
N SER A 320 -11.15 2.50 -10.72
CA SER A 320 -10.91 1.58 -11.83
C SER A 320 -11.03 0.12 -11.38
N PRO A 321 -11.33 -0.84 -12.27
CA PRO A 321 -11.36 -2.26 -11.90
C PRO A 321 -10.02 -2.75 -11.31
N GLN A 322 -8.90 -2.25 -11.81
CA GLN A 322 -7.57 -2.57 -11.30
C GLN A 322 -7.39 -2.07 -9.87
N ASP A 323 -7.83 -0.85 -9.57
CA ASP A 323 -7.80 -0.27 -8.23
C ASP A 323 -8.67 -1.07 -7.25
N LYS A 324 -9.89 -1.45 -7.67
CA LYS A 324 -10.80 -2.32 -6.89
C LYS A 324 -10.15 -3.65 -6.53
N ALA A 325 -9.51 -4.30 -7.49
CA ALA A 325 -8.82 -5.55 -7.25
C ALA A 325 -7.59 -5.40 -6.34
N ALA A 326 -6.80 -4.35 -6.54
CA ALA A 326 -5.66 -4.06 -5.69
C ALA A 326 -6.10 -3.84 -4.23
N MET A 327 -7.20 -3.11 -4.00
CA MET A 327 -7.79 -2.97 -2.66
C MET A 327 -8.25 -4.30 -2.08
N CYS A 328 -9.00 -5.10 -2.85
CA CYS A 328 -9.48 -6.40 -2.39
C CYS A 328 -8.32 -7.34 -2.02
N GLN A 329 -7.22 -7.29 -2.77
CA GLN A 329 -6.00 -8.05 -2.46
C GLN A 329 -5.26 -7.50 -1.23
N LEU A 330 -5.14 -6.17 -1.11
CA LEU A 330 -4.53 -5.50 0.04
C LEU A 330 -5.27 -5.86 1.33
N TRP A 331 -6.60 -5.77 1.32
CA TRP A 331 -7.48 -6.07 2.46
C TRP A 331 -7.84 -7.55 2.60
N ARG A 332 -7.24 -8.43 1.78
CA ARG A 332 -7.35 -9.90 1.89
C ARG A 332 -8.74 -10.49 1.61
N VAL A 333 -9.61 -9.79 0.86
CA VAL A 333 -10.96 -10.27 0.52
C VAL A 333 -10.90 -11.68 -0.09
N TYR A 334 -10.09 -11.94 -1.12
CA TYR A 334 -10.00 -13.28 -1.74
C TYR A 334 -9.27 -14.33 -0.89
N ALA A 335 -8.58 -13.91 0.16
CA ALA A 335 -7.92 -14.83 1.07
C ALA A 335 -8.91 -15.41 2.11
N VAL A 336 -9.93 -14.64 2.50
CA VAL A 336 -10.92 -15.01 3.53
C VAL A 336 -12.34 -15.12 3.00
N GLY A 337 -12.56 -14.77 1.74
CA GLY A 337 -13.85 -14.63 1.12
C GLY A 337 -14.46 -15.95 0.66
N THR A 338 -15.75 -16.13 0.96
CA THR A 338 -16.55 -17.28 0.52
C THR A 338 -17.91 -16.84 -0.02
N THR A 339 -18.53 -17.67 -0.86
CA THR A 339 -19.97 -17.60 -1.16
C THR A 339 -20.77 -18.07 0.06
N GLU A 340 -22.08 -17.88 0.05
CA GLU A 340 -22.94 -18.40 1.13
C GLU A 340 -22.84 -19.93 1.27
N ASP A 341 -22.63 -20.64 0.15
CA ASP A 341 -22.43 -22.09 0.13
C ASP A 341 -21.02 -22.54 0.58
N GLY A 342 -20.14 -21.58 0.94
CA GLY A 342 -18.80 -21.84 1.44
C GLY A 342 -17.73 -22.00 0.35
N GLU A 343 -18.05 -21.76 -0.92
CA GLU A 343 -17.06 -21.79 -1.99
C GLU A 343 -16.15 -20.57 -1.92
N ARG A 344 -14.84 -20.75 -2.11
CA ARG A 344 -13.90 -19.64 -2.05
C ARG A 344 -14.16 -18.61 -3.17
N LEU A 345 -14.19 -17.33 -2.81
CA LEU A 345 -14.29 -16.25 -3.80
C LEU A 345 -13.05 -16.23 -4.70
N GLN A 346 -13.30 -16.19 -6.01
CA GLN A 346 -12.26 -16.14 -7.03
C GLN A 346 -12.13 -14.74 -7.61
N ARG A 347 -10.88 -14.27 -7.73
CA ARG A 347 -10.53 -12.99 -8.35
C ARG A 347 -11.00 -12.89 -9.81
N ALA A 348 -11.06 -14.02 -10.52
CA ALA A 348 -11.47 -14.12 -11.93
C ALA A 348 -12.84 -13.46 -12.21
N LYS A 349 -13.73 -13.31 -11.21
CA LYS A 349 -15.01 -12.62 -11.39
C LYS A 349 -14.88 -11.12 -11.75
N LEU A 350 -13.78 -10.46 -11.37
CA LEU A 350 -13.53 -9.05 -11.69
C LEU A 350 -12.78 -8.83 -13.02
N PHE A 351 -12.13 -9.87 -13.56
CA PHE A 351 -11.21 -9.75 -14.69
C PHE A 351 -11.55 -10.66 -15.87
N ASP A 352 -12.05 -11.87 -15.63
CA ASP A 352 -12.18 -12.92 -16.64
C ASP A 352 -13.63 -13.23 -17.05
N THR A 353 -14.63 -12.98 -16.19
CA THR A 353 -16.04 -13.33 -16.47
C THR A 353 -16.86 -12.19 -17.08
N VAL A 354 -16.24 -11.07 -17.45
CA VAL A 354 -16.99 -9.88 -17.85
C VAL A 354 -17.08 -9.78 -19.38
N ASP A 355 -18.29 -9.46 -19.86
CA ASP A 355 -18.52 -9.10 -21.26
C ASP A 355 -17.52 -8.00 -21.66
N ARG A 356 -16.57 -8.36 -22.53
CA ARG A 356 -15.48 -7.46 -22.97
C ARG A 356 -15.99 -6.31 -23.85
N SER A 357 -17.26 -6.33 -24.25
CA SER A 357 -17.93 -5.18 -24.86
C SER A 357 -18.21 -4.06 -23.84
N ASN A 358 -18.30 -4.40 -22.54
CA ASN A 358 -18.54 -3.45 -21.47
C ASN A 358 -17.30 -2.57 -21.24
N PRO A 359 -17.42 -1.22 -21.36
CA PRO A 359 -16.29 -0.30 -21.18
C PRO A 359 -15.70 -0.29 -19.76
N ARG A 360 -16.39 -0.90 -18.79
CA ARG A 360 -15.93 -1.05 -17.39
C ARG A 360 -15.01 -2.24 -17.15
N VAL A 361 -14.71 -3.02 -18.17
CA VAL A 361 -13.81 -4.17 -18.09
C VAL A 361 -12.41 -3.75 -18.54
N PRO A 362 -11.35 -4.11 -17.80
CA PRO A 362 -9.98 -3.94 -18.29
C PRO A 362 -9.82 -4.51 -19.69
N ARG A 363 -9.33 -3.70 -20.63
CA ARG A 363 -8.88 -4.18 -21.95
C ARG A 363 -7.36 -4.31 -21.95
N PRO A 364 -6.82 -5.29 -22.68
CA PRO A 364 -5.38 -5.53 -22.73
C PRO A 364 -4.56 -4.36 -23.26
#